data_AF-A0A812QGP4-F1
#
_entry.id   AF-A0A812QGP4-F1
#
_cell.length_a   1.000
_cell.length_b   1.000
_cell.length_c   1.000
_cell.angle_alpha   90.00
_cell.angle_beta   90.00
_cell.angle_gamma   90.00
#
_symmetry.space_group_name_H-M   'P 1'
#
loop_
_entity.id
_entity.type
_entity.pdbx_description
1 polymer ?
#
loop_
_entity_poly.entity_id
_entity_poly.type
_entity_poly.pdbx_seq_one_letter_code
_entity_poly.pdbx_strand_id
1 'polypeptide(L)'
;MKTAALVLSMPAQNWDTLESPKSTHKLPSNSSLPGAASGMEELLVAAMRSKDSPALKELVKKVAEMIATMKAPMKQSVGGIQTTMDESAKNVEKCGVNKHTENAKQFKSDFTAKSELHSQCRASEQAKLTKKTSCDSELASVTDLKDTACNALAALEKTMFDYKDQCGAKTGETFKAYHTRLAEASNTLIAKWDKLSTECADAKKKFDEKTTSCKSSAAAHVSQKEHCDSVQDSMDGYSCSYAQAETSRCETMEECFKQAASTHSNLMATQNAELEALRKEWRALLRMECLITTFTTAESGRAAAIDNCQTMDVVGQASTDLSVVEPTTPAMPTCAAPTDTVGSQAYRTAQYGSLPSEAPAKECVASCCKATGGFSGLDFSGLSSPLGSWFLALNIDTGDGNVVAYGNSDFWQSSSAHGGASVDENERFTRDYKNLEVFSQTAAKEVLIVCHEEGKVLGWRTWKLLETKPLRDWFNQANACPGNLAQGSSVQISSQTTGADVGNLIEWEPLIANKHDGTGALYVNSGFSGNDFNRISTTNNGPGNKGSGLGTQYDYNNCDLISHRPTADAEMRTEKDHWGSSGGVGGLIGSDHKCNGGCPWTISSGYDYDYAIFVM
;
A
#
# COMPACT_ATOMS: atom_id res chain seq x y z
N MET A 1 7.19 -33.03 26.70
CA MET A 1 6.62 -32.80 25.36
C MET A 1 7.38 -31.64 24.74
N LYS A 2 8.15 -31.91 23.68
CA LYS A 2 9.03 -30.92 23.04
C LYS A 2 8.21 -30.11 22.04
N THR A 3 8.04 -28.82 22.30
CA THR A 3 7.37 -27.86 21.42
C THR A 3 8.33 -27.47 20.29
N ALA A 4 8.03 -27.90 19.06
CA ALA A 4 8.73 -27.46 17.86
C ALA A 4 8.01 -26.22 17.31
N ALA A 5 8.56 -25.04 17.57
CA ALA A 5 8.18 -23.81 16.87
C ALA A 5 8.80 -23.87 15.46
N LEU A 6 7.98 -24.15 14.45
CA LEU A 6 8.37 -24.07 13.05
C LEU A 6 8.34 -22.59 12.63
N VAL A 7 9.43 -21.87 12.88
CA VAL A 7 9.68 -20.55 12.30
C VAL A 7 10.04 -20.78 10.83
N LEU A 8 9.06 -20.60 9.94
CA LEU A 8 9.30 -20.51 8.50
C LEU A 8 9.94 -19.15 8.21
N SER A 9 11.27 -19.06 8.32
CA SER A 9 12.01 -17.96 7.71
C SER A 9 11.94 -18.13 6.19
N MET A 10 11.11 -17.33 5.53
CA MET A 10 11.21 -17.18 4.07
C MET A 10 12.51 -16.44 3.76
N PRO A 11 13.40 -16.98 2.92
CA PRO A 11 14.56 -16.22 2.49
C PRO A 11 14.08 -15.09 1.57
N ALA A 12 14.42 -13.86 1.93
CA ALA A 12 14.46 -12.75 0.99
C ALA A 12 15.45 -13.14 -0.11
N GLN A 13 14.93 -13.68 -1.23
CA GLN A 13 15.74 -13.88 -2.42
C GLN A 13 16.01 -12.50 -3.00
N ASN A 14 17.25 -12.08 -2.84
CA ASN A 14 17.82 -10.88 -3.41
C ASN A 14 17.62 -10.93 -4.94
N TRP A 15 16.73 -10.09 -5.48
CA TRP A 15 16.57 -9.93 -6.93
C TRP A 15 17.60 -8.96 -7.53
N ASP A 16 18.53 -8.45 -6.72
CA ASP A 16 19.67 -7.59 -7.10
C ASP A 16 20.74 -8.28 -7.98
N THR A 17 20.49 -9.50 -8.46
CA THR A 17 21.34 -10.15 -9.46
C THR A 17 20.58 -10.43 -10.75
N LEU A 18 19.83 -9.46 -11.26
CA LEU A 18 19.93 -9.18 -12.69
C LEU A 18 21.16 -8.30 -12.86
N GLU A 19 22.35 -8.93 -12.83
CA GLU A 19 23.50 -8.33 -13.49
C GLU A 19 23.00 -7.91 -14.88
N SER A 20 23.18 -6.64 -15.25
CA SER A 20 23.14 -6.24 -16.65
C SER A 20 23.87 -7.34 -17.43
N PRO A 21 23.32 -7.92 -18.50
CA PRO A 21 24.09 -8.87 -19.27
C PRO A 21 25.36 -8.13 -19.67
N LYS A 22 26.49 -8.50 -19.02
CA LYS A 22 27.80 -8.10 -19.48
C LYS A 22 27.80 -8.59 -20.91
N SER A 23 27.83 -7.64 -21.83
CA SER A 23 27.99 -7.88 -23.25
C SER A 23 29.31 -8.64 -23.43
N THR A 24 29.25 -9.96 -23.32
CA THR A 24 30.33 -10.89 -23.64
C THR A 24 29.95 -11.66 -24.89
N HIS A 25 29.40 -10.96 -25.87
CA HIS A 25 29.70 -11.26 -27.25
C HIS A 25 30.52 -10.10 -27.78
N LYS A 26 31.85 -10.29 -27.74
CA LYS A 26 32.71 -9.76 -28.79
C LYS A 26 32.09 -10.23 -30.11
N LEU A 27 31.29 -9.37 -30.72
CA LEU A 27 31.06 -9.42 -32.16
C LEU A 27 32.45 -9.56 -32.79
N PRO A 28 32.68 -10.53 -33.69
CA PRO A 28 33.81 -10.40 -34.59
C PRO A 28 33.61 -9.05 -35.27
N SER A 29 34.56 -8.14 -35.09
CA SER A 29 34.64 -6.90 -35.83
C SER A 29 34.89 -7.24 -37.29
N ASN A 30 33.84 -7.66 -38.00
CA ASN A 30 33.83 -7.58 -39.44
C ASN A 30 33.40 -6.17 -39.76
N SER A 31 34.40 -5.34 -40.03
CA SER A 31 34.27 -4.05 -40.70
C SER A 31 33.16 -4.12 -41.75
N SER A 32 32.04 -3.47 -41.46
CA SER A 32 31.10 -3.07 -42.49
C SER A 32 31.88 -2.20 -43.48
N LEU A 33 31.82 -2.58 -44.75
CA LEU A 33 32.13 -1.72 -45.88
C LEU A 33 30.78 -1.30 -46.47
N PRO A 34 30.11 -0.26 -45.94
CA PRO A 34 29.01 0.34 -46.67
C PRO A 34 29.58 0.93 -47.96
N GLY A 35 29.29 0.32 -49.11
CA GLY A 35 29.69 0.82 -50.44
C GLY A 35 30.55 -0.11 -51.31
N ALA A 36 31.02 -1.26 -50.81
CA ALA A 36 31.85 -2.16 -51.62
C ALA A 36 31.06 -2.86 -52.74
N ALA A 37 29.81 -3.27 -52.48
CA ALA A 37 29.00 -4.03 -53.45
C ALA A 37 28.50 -3.17 -54.63
N SER A 38 28.12 -1.91 -54.40
CA SER A 38 27.70 -1.01 -55.49
C SER A 38 28.88 -0.59 -56.37
N GLY A 39 30.05 -0.34 -55.78
CA GLY A 39 31.27 -0.06 -56.53
C GLY A 39 31.74 -1.28 -57.34
N MET A 40 31.56 -2.49 -56.82
CA MET A 40 31.81 -3.73 -57.58
C MET A 40 30.82 -3.93 -58.72
N GLU A 41 29.55 -3.56 -58.55
CA GLU A 41 28.54 -3.61 -59.61
C GLU A 41 28.91 -2.71 -60.80
N GLU A 42 29.33 -1.46 -60.55
CA GLU A 42 29.76 -0.53 -61.60
C GLU A 42 31.00 -1.03 -62.35
N LEU A 43 32.00 -1.55 -61.61
CA LEU A 43 33.20 -2.15 -62.20
C LEU A 43 32.87 -3.39 -63.04
N LEU A 44 31.91 -4.20 -62.59
CA LEU A 44 31.44 -5.38 -63.31
C LEU A 44 30.72 -4.98 -64.61
N VAL A 45 29.85 -3.96 -64.58
CA VAL A 45 29.19 -3.44 -65.77
C VAL A 45 30.21 -2.93 -66.79
N ALA A 46 31.22 -2.17 -66.35
CA ALA A 46 32.29 -1.68 -67.22
C ALA A 46 33.08 -2.84 -67.86
N ALA A 47 33.39 -3.88 -67.08
CA ALA A 47 34.07 -5.07 -67.56
C ALA A 47 33.19 -5.87 -68.57
N MET A 48 31.87 -5.96 -68.34
CA MET A 48 30.95 -6.71 -69.22
C MET A 48 30.71 -6.01 -70.57
N ARG A 49 30.95 -4.71 -70.66
CA ARG A 49 30.90 -3.94 -71.91
C ARG A 49 32.21 -4.03 -72.74
N SER A 50 33.25 -4.70 -72.23
CA SER A 50 34.53 -4.88 -72.93
C SER A 50 34.52 -6.12 -73.86
N LYS A 51 35.48 -6.20 -74.81
CA LYS A 51 35.59 -7.32 -75.76
C LYS A 51 35.90 -8.65 -75.04
N ASP A 52 35.28 -9.73 -75.51
CA ASP A 52 35.48 -11.08 -74.97
C ASP A 52 36.95 -11.49 -74.95
N SER A 53 37.43 -11.91 -73.77
CA SER A 53 38.77 -12.46 -73.59
C SER A 53 38.79 -13.64 -72.60
N PRO A 54 39.75 -14.57 -72.71
CA PRO A 54 39.92 -15.64 -71.73
C PRO A 54 40.15 -15.13 -70.29
N ALA A 55 40.83 -13.99 -70.13
CA ALA A 55 41.07 -13.38 -68.82
C ALA A 55 39.77 -12.86 -68.18
N LEU A 56 38.86 -12.30 -68.99
CA LEU A 56 37.55 -11.83 -68.54
C LEU A 56 36.64 -13.00 -68.10
N LYS A 57 36.69 -14.14 -68.81
CA LYS A 57 35.98 -15.37 -68.43
C LYS A 57 36.39 -15.89 -67.05
N GLU A 58 37.70 -15.92 -66.79
CA GLU A 58 38.23 -16.38 -65.50
C GLU A 58 37.88 -15.40 -64.36
N LEU A 59 37.88 -14.10 -64.64
CA LEU A 59 37.43 -13.09 -63.68
C LEU A 59 35.95 -13.25 -63.32
N VAL A 60 35.06 -13.42 -64.31
CA VAL A 60 33.62 -13.64 -64.10
C VAL A 60 33.36 -14.88 -63.24
N LYS A 61 34.09 -15.98 -63.48
CA LYS A 61 34.00 -17.19 -62.66
C LYS A 61 34.37 -16.94 -61.19
N LYS A 62 35.48 -16.24 -60.95
CA LYS A 62 35.92 -15.88 -59.58
C LYS A 62 34.94 -14.96 -58.87
N VAL A 63 34.34 -14.00 -59.58
CA VAL A 63 33.31 -13.12 -59.00
C VAL A 63 32.05 -13.92 -58.64
N ALA A 64 31.63 -14.88 -59.46
CA ALA A 64 30.50 -15.76 -59.15
C ALA A 64 30.75 -16.61 -57.88
N GLU A 65 31.95 -17.17 -57.73
CA GLU A 65 32.37 -17.92 -56.53
C GLU A 65 32.40 -17.02 -55.28
N MET A 66 32.85 -15.77 -55.43
CA MET A 66 32.87 -14.79 -54.34
C MET A 66 31.46 -14.39 -53.90
N ILE A 67 30.53 -14.16 -54.84
CA ILE A 67 29.12 -13.85 -54.52
C ILE A 67 28.49 -15.01 -53.74
N ALA A 68 28.68 -16.25 -54.19
CA ALA A 68 28.17 -17.43 -53.47
C ALA A 68 28.74 -17.51 -52.03
N THR A 69 30.02 -17.16 -51.85
CA THR A 69 30.68 -17.13 -50.55
C THR A 69 30.18 -16.00 -49.65
N MET A 70 29.79 -14.85 -50.21
CA MET A 70 29.22 -13.72 -49.46
C MET A 70 27.77 -13.97 -49.02
N LYS A 71 26.98 -14.69 -49.81
CA LYS A 71 25.57 -14.96 -49.51
C LYS A 71 25.35 -15.84 -48.27
N ALA A 72 26.22 -16.81 -48.02
CA ALA A 72 26.05 -17.74 -46.90
C ALA A 72 26.15 -17.05 -45.51
N PRO A 73 27.18 -16.22 -45.22
CA PRO A 73 27.24 -15.43 -43.98
C PRO A 73 26.04 -14.49 -43.78
N MET A 74 25.51 -13.88 -44.85
CA MET A 74 24.33 -13.01 -44.72
C MET A 74 23.10 -13.79 -44.26
N LYS A 75 22.87 -15.00 -44.78
CA LYS A 75 21.80 -15.88 -44.28
C LYS A 75 22.04 -16.30 -42.83
N GLN A 76 23.29 -16.51 -42.43
CA GLN A 76 23.63 -16.78 -41.04
C GLN A 76 23.33 -15.58 -40.14
N SER A 77 23.65 -14.36 -40.57
CA SER A 77 23.30 -13.13 -39.85
C SER A 77 21.79 -13.00 -39.66
N VAL A 78 20.98 -13.31 -40.68
CA VAL A 78 19.51 -13.32 -40.55
C VAL A 78 19.03 -14.33 -39.50
N GLY A 79 19.66 -15.51 -39.39
CA GLY A 79 19.37 -16.46 -38.31
C GLY A 79 19.72 -15.92 -36.91
N GLY A 80 20.80 -15.15 -36.79
CA GLY A 80 21.18 -14.45 -35.55
C GLY A 80 20.19 -13.33 -35.18
N ILE A 81 19.73 -12.57 -36.17
CA ILE A 81 18.67 -11.56 -36.02
C ILE A 81 17.40 -12.22 -35.46
N GLN A 82 16.93 -13.31 -36.08
CA GLN A 82 15.74 -14.04 -35.62
C GLN A 82 15.89 -14.52 -34.16
N THR A 83 17.03 -15.12 -33.83
CA THR A 83 17.30 -15.63 -32.47
C THR A 83 17.23 -14.50 -31.45
N THR A 84 17.82 -13.34 -31.78
CA THR A 84 17.84 -12.16 -30.91
C THR A 84 16.43 -11.59 -30.69
N MET A 85 15.62 -11.55 -31.74
CA MET A 85 14.20 -11.15 -31.64
C MET A 85 13.43 -12.13 -30.75
N ASP A 86 13.53 -13.44 -30.99
CA ASP A 86 12.83 -14.48 -30.23
C ASP A 86 13.20 -14.48 -28.74
N GLU A 87 14.48 -14.31 -28.42
CA GLU A 87 14.97 -14.25 -27.03
C GLU A 87 14.44 -13.01 -26.30
N SER A 88 14.38 -11.87 -26.98
CA SER A 88 13.84 -10.64 -26.39
C SER A 88 12.35 -10.76 -26.06
N ALA A 89 11.56 -11.44 -26.91
CA ALA A 89 10.15 -11.71 -26.63
C ALA A 89 9.96 -12.65 -25.42
N LYS A 90 10.78 -13.71 -25.32
CA LYS A 90 10.78 -14.62 -24.16
C LYS A 90 11.14 -13.92 -22.85
N ASN A 91 11.93 -12.84 -22.89
CA ASN A 91 12.26 -12.09 -21.68
C ASN A 91 11.06 -11.30 -21.15
N VAL A 92 10.12 -10.89 -22.01
CA VAL A 92 8.84 -10.29 -21.60
C VAL A 92 7.98 -11.33 -20.86
N GLU A 93 7.95 -12.59 -21.34
CA GLU A 93 7.21 -13.69 -20.69
C GLU A 93 7.77 -14.04 -19.30
N LYS A 94 9.08 -13.83 -19.08
CA LYS A 94 9.75 -14.18 -17.82
C LYS A 94 9.48 -13.22 -16.66
N CYS A 95 8.73 -12.14 -16.85
CA CYS A 95 8.44 -11.14 -15.82
C CYS A 95 7.55 -11.63 -14.65
N GLY A 96 7.57 -12.91 -14.30
CA GLY A 96 7.05 -13.41 -13.03
C GLY A 96 5.56 -13.78 -13.02
N VAL A 97 4.87 -13.74 -14.16
CA VAL A 97 3.41 -14.02 -14.28
C VAL A 97 3.03 -15.38 -13.68
N ASN A 98 3.82 -16.43 -13.97
CA ASN A 98 3.59 -17.77 -13.41
C ASN A 98 3.77 -17.78 -11.89
N LYS A 99 4.80 -17.10 -11.37
CA LYS A 99 5.09 -17.04 -9.93
C LYS A 99 3.97 -16.28 -9.18
N HIS A 100 3.49 -15.19 -9.76
CA HIS A 100 2.34 -14.44 -9.23
C HIS A 100 1.09 -15.32 -9.15
N THR A 101 0.76 -16.02 -10.23
CA THR A 101 -0.41 -16.91 -10.29
C THR A 101 -0.35 -18.04 -9.27
N GLU A 102 0.81 -18.69 -9.13
CA GLU A 102 0.99 -19.76 -8.15
C GLU A 102 0.91 -19.24 -6.70
N ASN A 103 1.45 -18.06 -6.41
CA ASN A 103 1.32 -17.44 -5.09
C ASN A 103 -0.15 -17.15 -4.74
N ALA A 104 -0.93 -16.64 -5.69
CA ALA A 104 -2.35 -16.36 -5.48
C ALA A 104 -3.16 -17.64 -5.21
N LYS A 105 -2.86 -18.73 -5.93
CA LYS A 105 -3.47 -20.05 -5.67
C LYS A 105 -3.12 -20.57 -4.28
N GLN A 106 -1.84 -20.47 -3.89
CA GLN A 106 -1.38 -20.92 -2.58
C GLN A 106 -2.04 -20.12 -1.46
N PHE A 107 -2.08 -18.79 -1.58
CA PHE A 107 -2.76 -17.93 -0.63
C PHE A 107 -4.23 -18.32 -0.47
N LYS A 108 -4.96 -18.49 -1.58
CA LYS A 108 -6.39 -18.86 -1.54
C LYS A 108 -6.61 -20.18 -0.79
N SER A 109 -5.76 -21.17 -1.03
CA SER A 109 -5.81 -22.46 -0.33
C SER A 109 -5.60 -22.30 1.18
N ASP A 110 -4.51 -21.62 1.58
CA ASP A 110 -4.15 -21.45 2.99
C ASP A 110 -5.12 -20.56 3.76
N PHE A 111 -5.61 -19.50 3.10
CA PHE A 111 -6.61 -18.60 3.67
C PHE A 111 -7.94 -19.30 3.90
N THR A 112 -8.38 -20.15 2.95
CA THR A 112 -9.61 -20.95 3.11
C THR A 112 -9.51 -21.86 4.33
N ALA A 113 -8.35 -22.51 4.53
CA ALA A 113 -8.13 -23.35 5.70
C ALA A 113 -8.17 -22.54 7.02
N LYS A 114 -7.58 -21.34 7.05
CA LYS A 114 -7.62 -20.45 8.22
C LYS A 114 -9.04 -19.94 8.53
N SER A 115 -9.79 -19.59 7.50
CA SER A 115 -11.20 -19.17 7.59
C SER A 115 -12.07 -20.25 8.19
N GLU A 116 -11.94 -21.49 7.69
CA GLU A 116 -12.70 -22.63 8.22
C GLU A 116 -12.32 -22.94 9.68
N LEU A 117 -11.04 -22.83 10.04
CA LEU A 117 -10.60 -22.99 11.43
C LEU A 117 -11.20 -21.92 12.36
N HIS A 118 -11.26 -20.66 11.91
CA HIS A 118 -11.84 -19.57 12.67
C HIS A 118 -13.35 -19.77 12.88
N SER A 119 -14.09 -20.07 11.82
CA SER A 119 -15.55 -20.26 11.88
C SER A 119 -15.92 -21.44 12.81
N GLN A 120 -15.22 -22.56 12.70
CA GLN A 120 -15.38 -23.72 13.59
C GLN A 120 -15.02 -23.39 15.04
N CYS A 121 -13.97 -22.57 15.25
CA CYS A 121 -13.59 -22.13 16.58
C CYS A 121 -14.72 -21.34 17.24
N ARG A 122 -15.31 -20.37 16.53
CA ARG A 122 -16.43 -19.57 17.06
C ARG A 122 -17.68 -20.41 17.35
N ALA A 123 -17.96 -21.44 16.54
CA ALA A 123 -19.01 -22.41 16.87
C ALA A 123 -18.72 -23.19 18.16
N SER A 124 -17.45 -23.56 18.41
CA SER A 124 -17.03 -24.19 19.67
C SER A 124 -17.13 -23.22 20.86
N GLU A 125 -16.74 -21.95 20.69
CA GLU A 125 -16.90 -20.88 21.69
C GLU A 125 -18.37 -20.74 22.10
N GLN A 126 -19.29 -20.64 21.14
CA GLN A 126 -20.73 -20.60 21.39
C GLN A 126 -21.20 -21.81 22.21
N ALA A 127 -20.78 -23.03 21.86
CA ALA A 127 -21.16 -24.23 22.60
C ALA A 127 -20.65 -24.21 24.06
N LYS A 128 -19.48 -23.59 24.31
CA LYS A 128 -18.94 -23.40 25.67
C LYS A 128 -19.69 -22.32 26.42
N LEU A 129 -20.07 -21.22 25.75
CA LEU A 129 -20.91 -20.17 26.33
C LEU A 129 -22.27 -20.72 26.74
N THR A 130 -22.95 -21.49 25.88
CA THR A 130 -24.22 -22.13 26.22
C THR A 130 -24.11 -23.03 27.45
N LYS A 131 -23.01 -23.79 27.59
CA LYS A 131 -22.74 -24.59 28.80
C LYS A 131 -22.52 -23.73 30.05
N LYS A 132 -21.77 -22.63 29.93
CA LYS A 132 -21.58 -21.67 31.02
C LYS A 132 -22.93 -21.09 31.46
N THR A 133 -23.73 -20.58 30.54
CA THR A 133 -25.03 -19.97 30.81
C THR A 133 -26.03 -20.95 31.45
N SER A 134 -26.05 -22.20 30.98
CA SER A 134 -26.82 -23.28 31.62
C SER A 134 -26.35 -23.53 33.05
N CYS A 135 -25.03 -23.59 33.27
CA CYS A 135 -24.46 -23.80 34.60
C CYS A 135 -24.81 -22.65 35.55
N ASP A 136 -24.72 -21.40 35.08
CA ASP A 136 -25.04 -20.20 35.86
C ASP A 136 -26.53 -20.21 36.30
N SER A 137 -27.43 -20.64 35.41
CA SER A 137 -28.87 -20.81 35.72
C SER A 137 -29.12 -21.89 36.77
N GLU A 138 -28.44 -23.03 36.66
CA GLU A 138 -28.52 -24.11 37.64
C GLU A 138 -27.87 -23.72 38.98
N LEU A 139 -26.80 -22.91 38.96
CA LEU A 139 -26.16 -22.39 40.17
C LEU A 139 -27.08 -21.45 40.93
N ALA A 140 -27.83 -20.58 40.23
CA ALA A 140 -28.86 -19.75 40.84
C ALA A 140 -29.92 -20.63 41.55
N SER A 141 -30.41 -21.66 40.87
CA SER A 141 -31.40 -22.59 41.44
C SER A 141 -30.88 -23.32 42.69
N VAL A 142 -29.61 -23.76 42.68
CA VAL A 142 -29.00 -24.42 43.85
C VAL A 142 -28.71 -23.43 44.98
N THR A 143 -28.44 -22.17 44.65
CA THR A 143 -28.29 -21.08 45.64
C THR A 143 -29.60 -20.86 46.39
N ASP A 144 -30.72 -20.75 45.68
CA ASP A 144 -32.05 -20.59 46.27
C ASP A 144 -32.43 -21.77 47.18
N LEU A 145 -32.12 -23.00 46.76
CA LEU A 145 -32.33 -24.21 47.58
C LEU A 145 -31.51 -24.18 48.86
N LYS A 146 -30.23 -23.78 48.77
CA LYS A 146 -29.33 -23.66 49.93
C LYS A 146 -29.83 -22.58 50.89
N ASP A 147 -30.20 -21.41 50.39
CA ASP A 147 -30.73 -20.32 51.22
C ASP A 147 -32.05 -20.73 51.88
N THR A 148 -32.96 -21.35 51.14
CA THR A 148 -34.24 -21.85 51.68
C THR A 148 -34.03 -22.86 52.80
N ALA A 149 -33.21 -23.89 52.57
CA ALA A 149 -32.96 -24.94 53.57
C ALA A 149 -32.28 -24.39 54.83
N CYS A 150 -31.27 -23.55 54.66
CA CYS A 150 -30.52 -23.00 55.79
C CYS A 150 -31.30 -21.92 56.56
N ASN A 151 -32.16 -21.13 55.88
CA ASN A 151 -33.05 -20.19 56.55
C ASN A 151 -34.13 -20.92 57.37
N ALA A 152 -34.62 -22.07 56.91
CA ALA A 152 -35.55 -22.90 57.67
C ALA A 152 -34.93 -23.45 58.97
N LEU A 153 -33.68 -23.89 58.91
CA LEU A 153 -32.90 -24.29 60.10
C LEU A 153 -32.73 -23.11 61.07
N ALA A 154 -32.26 -21.96 60.57
CA ALA A 154 -32.03 -20.77 61.40
C ALA A 154 -33.34 -20.26 62.05
N ALA A 155 -34.46 -20.35 61.34
CA ALA A 155 -35.77 -20.02 61.88
C ALA A 155 -36.18 -20.98 63.02
N LEU A 156 -35.96 -22.30 62.86
CA LEU A 156 -36.22 -23.27 63.92
C LEU A 156 -35.36 -22.99 65.15
N GLU A 157 -34.05 -22.78 64.96
CA GLU A 157 -33.12 -22.47 66.05
C GLU A 157 -33.55 -21.22 66.83
N LYS A 158 -34.01 -20.18 66.13
CA LYS A 158 -34.57 -18.98 66.77
C LYS A 158 -35.78 -19.29 67.64
N THR A 159 -36.73 -20.10 67.16
CA THR A 159 -37.92 -20.47 67.94
C THR A 159 -37.61 -21.35 69.16
N MET A 160 -36.52 -22.11 69.14
CA MET A 160 -36.09 -22.90 70.30
C MET A 160 -35.64 -22.02 71.47
N PHE A 161 -35.05 -20.86 71.20
CA PHE A 161 -34.66 -19.91 72.26
C PHE A 161 -35.86 -19.16 72.85
N ASP A 162 -36.97 -19.06 72.10
CA ASP A 162 -38.22 -18.43 72.53
C ASP A 162 -39.18 -19.42 73.25
N TYR A 163 -38.80 -20.69 73.43
CA TYR A 163 -39.66 -21.77 73.95
C TYR A 163 -40.05 -21.65 75.44
N LYS A 164 -39.62 -20.57 76.11
CA LYS A 164 -39.75 -20.33 77.55
C LYS A 164 -41.20 -20.41 78.05
N ASP A 165 -42.16 -20.02 77.22
CA ASP A 165 -43.58 -19.94 77.57
C ASP A 165 -44.32 -21.29 77.49
N GLN A 166 -43.78 -22.27 76.75
CA GLN A 166 -44.38 -23.61 76.63
C GLN A 166 -43.94 -24.60 77.72
N CYS A 167 -42.97 -24.19 78.55
CA CYS A 167 -42.47 -24.97 79.68
C CYS A 167 -43.34 -24.87 80.94
N GLY A 168 -44.45 -24.13 80.91
CA GLY A 168 -45.39 -24.06 82.02
C GLY A 168 -46.11 -25.40 82.28
N ALA A 169 -46.40 -25.69 83.55
CA ALA A 169 -47.29 -26.78 83.93
C ALA A 169 -48.74 -26.42 83.56
N LYS A 170 -49.48 -27.35 82.95
CA LYS A 170 -50.88 -27.13 82.58
C LYS A 170 -51.78 -27.35 83.80
N THR A 171 -52.93 -26.67 83.84
CA THR A 171 -53.92 -26.82 84.91
C THR A 171 -54.38 -28.29 85.01
N GLY A 172 -54.18 -28.92 86.17
CA GLY A 172 -54.53 -30.32 86.43
C GLY A 172 -53.49 -31.37 85.95
N GLU A 173 -52.32 -30.95 85.46
CA GLU A 173 -51.25 -31.85 85.01
C GLU A 173 -50.48 -32.47 86.19
N THR A 174 -50.25 -33.78 86.16
CA THR A 174 -49.44 -34.47 87.20
C THR A 174 -47.94 -34.31 86.93
N PHE A 175 -47.11 -34.44 87.98
CA PHE A 175 -45.64 -34.35 87.85
C PHE A 175 -45.07 -35.23 86.72
N LYS A 176 -45.50 -36.50 86.66
CA LYS A 176 -45.05 -37.44 85.61
C LYS A 176 -45.50 -37.00 84.22
N ALA A 177 -46.77 -36.59 84.07
CA ALA A 177 -47.31 -36.15 82.78
C ALA A 177 -46.61 -34.89 82.24
N TYR A 178 -46.31 -33.93 83.12
CA TYR A 178 -45.54 -32.73 82.80
C TYR A 178 -44.16 -33.06 82.22
N HIS A 179 -43.38 -33.88 82.94
CA HIS A 179 -42.04 -34.25 82.49
C HIS A 179 -42.04 -35.13 81.24
N THR A 180 -43.02 -36.03 81.07
CA THR A 180 -43.17 -36.83 79.85
C THR A 180 -43.47 -35.94 78.63
N ARG A 181 -44.42 -34.99 78.73
CA ARG A 181 -44.74 -34.06 77.66
C ARG A 181 -43.54 -33.23 77.21
N LEU A 182 -42.75 -32.72 78.16
CA LEU A 182 -41.56 -31.93 77.85
C LEU A 182 -40.48 -32.77 77.17
N ALA A 183 -40.28 -34.01 77.60
CA ALA A 183 -39.36 -34.93 76.95
C ALA A 183 -39.80 -35.22 75.50
N GLU A 184 -41.09 -35.50 75.28
CA GLU A 184 -41.64 -35.74 73.94
C GLU A 184 -41.53 -34.52 73.01
N ALA A 185 -41.84 -33.33 73.51
CA ALA A 185 -41.70 -32.08 72.77
C ALA A 185 -40.23 -31.82 72.39
N SER A 186 -39.30 -32.05 73.33
CA SER A 186 -37.87 -31.88 73.09
C SER A 186 -37.36 -32.86 72.03
N ASN A 187 -37.74 -34.14 72.14
CA ASN A 187 -37.35 -35.16 71.16
C ASN A 187 -37.89 -34.83 69.75
N THR A 188 -39.11 -34.30 69.66
CA THR A 188 -39.70 -33.87 68.38
C THR A 188 -38.92 -32.70 67.75
N LEU A 189 -38.53 -31.71 68.56
CA LEU A 189 -37.72 -30.58 68.11
C LEU A 189 -36.33 -31.03 67.64
N ILE A 190 -35.67 -31.90 68.41
CA ILE A 190 -34.37 -32.47 68.03
C ILE A 190 -34.47 -33.19 66.69
N ALA A 191 -35.46 -34.07 66.51
CA ALA A 191 -35.66 -34.77 65.24
C ALA A 191 -35.90 -33.80 64.05
N LYS A 192 -36.62 -32.70 64.28
CA LYS A 192 -36.84 -31.66 63.26
C LYS A 192 -35.55 -30.89 62.97
N TRP A 193 -34.77 -30.57 63.99
CA TRP A 193 -33.48 -29.92 63.85
C TRP A 193 -32.49 -30.80 63.09
N ASP A 194 -32.36 -32.08 63.44
CA ASP A 194 -31.48 -33.04 62.76
C ASP A 194 -31.80 -33.12 61.26
N LYS A 195 -33.10 -33.16 60.92
CA LYS A 195 -33.56 -33.15 59.54
C LYS A 195 -33.15 -31.87 58.81
N LEU A 196 -33.48 -30.69 59.34
CA LEU A 196 -33.16 -29.40 58.71
C LEU A 196 -31.64 -29.15 58.64
N SER A 197 -30.90 -29.60 59.65
CA SER A 197 -29.44 -29.54 59.71
C SER A 197 -28.82 -30.35 58.58
N THR A 198 -29.32 -31.58 58.37
CA THR A 198 -28.92 -32.43 57.24
C THR A 198 -29.29 -31.79 55.90
N GLU A 199 -30.51 -31.28 55.74
CA GLU A 199 -30.96 -30.64 54.49
C GLU A 199 -30.12 -29.39 54.14
N CYS A 200 -29.81 -28.54 55.12
CA CYS A 200 -28.92 -27.39 54.92
C CYS A 200 -27.48 -27.82 54.58
N ALA A 201 -26.95 -28.85 55.25
CA ALA A 201 -25.61 -29.38 54.96
C ALA A 201 -25.51 -29.95 53.53
N ASP A 202 -26.51 -30.74 53.11
CA ASP A 202 -26.58 -31.31 51.76
C ASP A 202 -26.73 -30.23 50.68
N ALA A 203 -27.55 -29.20 50.95
CA ALA A 203 -27.72 -28.09 50.02
C ALA A 203 -26.43 -27.24 49.89
N LYS A 204 -25.69 -27.02 50.98
CA LYS A 204 -24.36 -26.40 50.95
C LYS A 204 -23.38 -27.20 50.12
N LYS A 205 -23.32 -28.52 50.31
CA LYS A 205 -22.45 -29.40 49.52
C LYS A 205 -22.78 -29.31 48.02
N LYS A 206 -24.05 -29.38 47.65
CA LYS A 206 -24.49 -29.22 46.25
C LYS A 206 -24.11 -27.85 45.67
N PHE A 207 -24.24 -26.79 46.47
CA PHE A 207 -23.83 -25.44 46.08
C PHE A 207 -22.32 -25.35 45.83
N ASP A 208 -21.49 -25.92 46.70
CA ASP A 208 -20.03 -25.89 46.56
C ASP A 208 -19.55 -26.70 45.34
N GLU A 209 -20.12 -27.89 45.12
CA GLU A 209 -19.87 -28.73 43.95
C GLU A 209 -20.27 -28.00 42.66
N LYS A 210 -21.46 -27.39 42.64
CA LYS A 210 -21.97 -26.67 41.48
C LYS A 210 -21.15 -25.41 41.18
N THR A 211 -20.77 -24.66 42.21
CA THR A 211 -19.89 -23.49 42.10
C THR A 211 -18.57 -23.86 41.44
N THR A 212 -17.96 -24.97 41.85
CA THR A 212 -16.69 -25.45 41.28
C THR A 212 -16.85 -25.85 39.81
N SER A 213 -17.94 -26.55 39.47
CA SER A 213 -18.26 -26.93 38.09
C SER A 213 -18.50 -25.72 37.17
N CYS A 214 -19.23 -24.72 37.65
CA CYS A 214 -19.51 -23.51 36.86
C CYS A 214 -18.25 -22.64 36.68
N LYS A 215 -17.38 -22.54 37.68
CA LYS A 215 -16.05 -21.91 37.53
C LYS A 215 -15.23 -22.57 36.42
N SER A 216 -15.24 -23.90 36.36
CA SER A 216 -14.53 -24.66 35.32
C SER A 216 -15.11 -24.40 33.92
N SER A 217 -16.44 -24.33 33.82
CA SER A 217 -17.14 -24.01 32.56
C SER A 217 -16.88 -22.58 32.10
N ALA A 218 -16.84 -21.62 33.02
CA ALA A 218 -16.50 -20.24 32.73
C ALA A 218 -15.06 -20.10 32.24
N ALA A 219 -14.09 -20.75 32.91
CA ALA A 219 -12.70 -20.77 32.48
C ALA A 219 -12.55 -21.41 31.09
N ALA A 220 -13.25 -22.51 30.82
CA ALA A 220 -13.24 -23.16 29.51
C ALA A 220 -13.80 -22.27 28.39
N HIS A 221 -14.81 -21.46 28.67
CA HIS A 221 -15.32 -20.45 27.73
C HIS A 221 -14.28 -19.35 27.47
N VAL A 222 -13.71 -18.76 28.53
CA VAL A 222 -12.71 -17.69 28.40
C VAL A 222 -11.50 -18.17 27.58
N SER A 223 -10.93 -19.33 27.91
CA SER A 223 -9.81 -19.88 27.14
C SER A 223 -10.16 -20.21 25.70
N GLN A 224 -11.39 -20.67 25.44
CA GLN A 224 -11.84 -20.91 24.06
C GLN A 224 -11.98 -19.60 23.28
N LYS A 225 -12.52 -18.55 23.91
CA LYS A 225 -12.61 -17.22 23.32
C LYS A 225 -11.24 -16.66 22.96
N GLU A 226 -10.30 -16.67 23.90
CA GLU A 226 -8.92 -16.22 23.67
C GLU A 226 -8.24 -17.00 22.54
N HIS A 227 -8.49 -18.31 22.46
CA HIS A 227 -8.00 -19.13 21.37
C HIS A 227 -8.60 -18.72 20.02
N CYS A 228 -9.92 -18.53 19.94
CA CYS A 228 -10.58 -18.11 18.70
C CYS A 228 -10.19 -16.71 18.26
N ASP A 229 -9.97 -15.81 19.23
CA ASP A 229 -9.43 -14.48 19.00
C ASP A 229 -8.03 -14.56 18.38
N SER A 230 -7.16 -15.44 18.88
CA SER A 230 -5.83 -15.67 18.30
C SER A 230 -5.87 -16.33 16.91
N VAL A 231 -6.79 -17.26 16.68
CA VAL A 231 -7.01 -17.87 15.35
C VAL A 231 -7.47 -16.80 14.36
N GLN A 232 -8.35 -15.89 14.78
CA GLN A 232 -8.78 -14.75 13.98
C GLN A 232 -7.60 -13.84 13.64
N ASP A 233 -6.79 -13.44 14.64
CA ASP A 233 -5.61 -12.59 14.42
C ASP A 233 -4.64 -13.22 13.39
N SER A 234 -4.48 -14.54 13.42
CA SER A 234 -3.67 -15.27 12.43
C SER A 234 -4.27 -15.26 11.02
N MET A 235 -5.60 -15.39 10.90
CA MET A 235 -6.32 -15.31 9.63
C MET A 235 -6.25 -13.90 9.04
N ASP A 236 -6.61 -12.90 9.85
CA ASP A 236 -6.62 -11.49 9.51
C ASP A 236 -5.21 -11.02 9.11
N GLY A 237 -4.21 -11.35 9.93
CA GLY A 237 -2.81 -11.02 9.66
C GLY A 237 -2.25 -11.68 8.40
N TYR A 238 -2.67 -12.90 8.08
CA TYR A 238 -2.27 -13.60 6.86
C TYR A 238 -2.88 -12.93 5.61
N SER A 239 -4.16 -12.55 5.65
CA SER A 239 -4.80 -11.77 4.59
C SER A 239 -4.11 -10.42 4.37
N CYS A 240 -3.82 -9.69 5.45
CA CYS A 240 -3.13 -8.41 5.36
C CYS A 240 -1.72 -8.54 4.75
N SER A 241 -0.95 -9.51 5.21
CA SER A 241 0.42 -9.74 4.72
C SER A 241 0.42 -10.12 3.24
N TYR A 242 -0.56 -10.93 2.80
CA TYR A 242 -0.70 -11.25 1.38
C TYR A 242 -1.07 -10.03 0.56
N ALA A 243 -2.03 -9.21 1.01
CA ALA A 243 -2.42 -7.99 0.32
C ALA A 243 -1.23 -7.05 0.10
N GLN A 244 -0.44 -6.81 1.15
CA GLN A 244 0.78 -5.99 1.07
C GLN A 244 1.83 -6.60 0.11
N ALA A 245 2.07 -7.91 0.22
CA ALA A 245 3.03 -8.60 -0.65
C ALA A 245 2.59 -8.61 -2.12
N GLU A 246 1.28 -8.71 -2.38
CA GLU A 246 0.73 -8.70 -3.73
C GLU A 246 0.87 -7.34 -4.38
N THR A 247 0.63 -6.24 -3.65
CA THR A 247 0.89 -4.89 -4.15
C THR A 247 2.34 -4.73 -4.61
N SER A 248 3.32 -5.11 -3.79
CA SER A 248 4.75 -5.00 -4.17
C SER A 248 5.12 -5.92 -5.35
N ARG A 249 4.54 -7.12 -5.43
CA ARG A 249 4.77 -8.05 -6.53
C ARG A 249 4.19 -7.53 -7.84
N CYS A 250 3.02 -6.91 -7.77
CA CYS A 250 2.40 -6.23 -8.90
C CYS A 250 3.26 -5.09 -9.43
N GLU A 251 3.74 -4.21 -8.55
CA GLU A 251 4.64 -3.12 -8.92
C GLU A 251 5.91 -3.64 -9.62
N THR A 252 6.54 -4.67 -9.04
CA THR A 252 7.75 -5.29 -9.61
C THR A 252 7.49 -5.97 -10.95
N MET A 253 6.36 -6.68 -11.07
CA MET A 253 5.96 -7.35 -12.31
C MET A 253 5.69 -6.32 -13.42
N GLU A 254 4.96 -5.25 -13.12
CA GLU A 254 4.68 -4.17 -14.05
C GLU A 254 5.95 -3.48 -14.53
N GLU A 255 6.88 -3.16 -13.62
CA GLU A 255 8.15 -2.52 -13.97
C GLU A 255 8.99 -3.44 -14.86
N CYS A 256 9.11 -4.73 -14.52
CA CYS A 256 9.77 -5.72 -15.37
C CYS A 256 9.13 -5.75 -16.76
N PHE A 257 7.80 -5.80 -16.84
CA PHE A 257 7.08 -5.90 -18.10
C PHE A 257 7.29 -4.66 -18.96
N LYS A 258 7.17 -3.46 -18.38
CA LYS A 258 7.42 -2.17 -19.04
C LYS A 258 8.85 -2.11 -19.58
N GLN A 259 9.84 -2.49 -18.78
CA GLN A 259 11.25 -2.46 -19.18
C GLN A 259 11.56 -3.49 -20.27
N ALA A 260 11.06 -4.73 -20.13
CA ALA A 260 11.26 -5.79 -21.10
C ALA A 260 10.56 -5.48 -22.43
N ALA A 261 9.34 -4.95 -22.40
CA ALA A 261 8.60 -4.54 -23.60
C ALA A 261 9.28 -3.38 -24.32
N SER A 262 9.77 -2.37 -23.59
CA SER A 262 10.56 -1.26 -24.16
C SER A 262 11.86 -1.77 -24.80
N THR A 263 12.58 -2.66 -24.10
CA THR A 263 13.80 -3.28 -24.61
C THR A 263 13.53 -4.10 -25.88
N HIS A 264 12.47 -4.90 -25.88
CA HIS A 264 12.03 -5.66 -27.05
C HIS A 264 11.71 -4.72 -28.22
N SER A 265 10.92 -3.67 -28.03
CA SER A 265 10.56 -2.72 -29.08
C SER A 265 11.79 -2.01 -29.70
N ASN A 266 12.73 -1.55 -28.87
CA ASN A 266 13.97 -0.91 -29.34
C ASN A 266 14.88 -1.89 -30.09
N LEU A 267 14.98 -3.12 -29.60
CA LEU A 267 15.74 -4.18 -30.24
C LEU A 267 15.12 -4.56 -31.59
N MET A 268 13.80 -4.69 -31.68
CA MET A 268 13.07 -4.93 -32.93
C MET A 268 13.34 -3.84 -33.97
N ALA A 269 13.30 -2.56 -33.56
CA ALA A 269 13.64 -1.45 -34.45
C ALA A 269 15.08 -1.52 -34.97
N THR A 270 16.03 -1.85 -34.08
CA THR A 270 17.45 -1.98 -34.44
C THR A 270 17.70 -3.16 -35.38
N GLN A 271 17.13 -4.32 -35.06
CA GLN A 271 17.26 -5.55 -35.85
C GLN A 271 16.59 -5.41 -37.23
N ASN A 272 15.45 -4.73 -37.33
CA ASN A 272 14.80 -4.43 -38.60
C ASN A 272 15.66 -3.50 -39.49
N ALA A 273 16.34 -2.52 -38.89
CA ALA A 273 17.27 -1.65 -39.62
C ALA A 273 18.48 -2.43 -40.17
N GLU A 274 19.04 -3.35 -39.37
CA GLU A 274 20.14 -4.24 -39.78
C GLU A 274 19.69 -5.20 -40.90
N LEU A 275 18.50 -5.78 -40.77
CA LEU A 275 17.91 -6.63 -41.81
C LEU A 275 17.71 -5.89 -43.12
N GLU A 276 17.24 -4.64 -43.09
CA GLU A 276 17.13 -3.81 -44.30
C GLU A 276 18.49 -3.46 -44.90
N ALA A 277 19.54 -3.29 -44.10
CA ALA A 277 20.90 -3.14 -44.60
C ALA A 277 21.39 -4.41 -45.33
N LEU A 278 21.18 -5.59 -44.73
CA LEU A 278 21.48 -6.87 -45.37
C LEU A 278 20.67 -7.09 -46.65
N ARG A 279 19.39 -6.71 -46.67
CA ARG A 279 18.56 -6.78 -47.88
C ARG A 279 19.08 -5.86 -48.98
N LYS A 280 19.59 -4.67 -48.65
CA LYS A 280 20.23 -3.79 -49.65
C LYS A 280 21.47 -4.43 -50.27
N GLU A 281 22.33 -5.04 -49.46
CA GLU A 281 23.49 -5.77 -49.95
C GLU A 281 23.09 -6.99 -50.79
N TRP A 282 22.05 -7.72 -50.36
CA TRP A 282 21.53 -8.88 -51.09
C TRP A 282 20.98 -8.51 -52.47
N ARG A 283 20.29 -7.36 -52.57
CA ARG A 283 19.81 -6.81 -53.85
C ARG A 283 20.99 -6.56 -54.81
N ALA A 284 22.12 -6.03 -54.32
CA ALA A 284 23.31 -5.84 -55.13
C ALA A 284 23.91 -7.19 -55.60
N LEU A 285 23.96 -8.20 -54.72
CA LEU A 285 24.42 -9.55 -55.09
C LEU A 285 23.52 -10.20 -56.16
N LEU A 286 22.19 -10.05 -56.06
CA LEU A 286 21.26 -10.57 -57.07
C LEU A 286 21.45 -9.90 -58.44
N ARG A 287 21.67 -8.58 -58.47
CA ARG A 287 21.98 -7.86 -59.72
C ARG A 287 23.33 -8.26 -60.31
N MET A 288 24.36 -8.43 -59.48
CA MET A 288 25.66 -8.93 -59.93
C MET A 288 25.57 -10.36 -60.48
N GLU A 289 24.76 -11.24 -59.90
CA GLU A 289 24.49 -12.57 -60.48
C GLU A 289 23.81 -12.46 -61.84
N CYS A 290 22.80 -11.59 -61.99
CA CYS A 290 22.19 -11.32 -63.30
C CYS A 290 23.23 -10.86 -64.31
N LEU A 291 24.06 -9.87 -63.96
CA LEU A 291 25.12 -9.32 -64.82
C LEU A 291 26.13 -10.40 -65.24
N ILE A 292 26.52 -11.31 -64.35
CA ILE A 292 27.42 -12.43 -64.67
C ILE A 292 26.83 -13.33 -65.74
N THR A 293 25.51 -13.61 -65.70
CA THR A 293 24.87 -14.48 -66.69
C THR A 293 24.85 -13.86 -68.09
N THR A 294 24.85 -12.52 -68.19
CA THR A 294 24.87 -11.80 -69.48
C THR A 294 26.13 -12.10 -70.29
N PHE A 295 27.22 -12.53 -69.64
CA PHE A 295 28.46 -12.91 -70.32
C PHE A 295 28.30 -14.11 -71.26
N THR A 296 27.31 -14.97 -71.01
CA THR A 296 26.97 -16.10 -71.88
C THR A 296 25.99 -15.73 -73.01
N THR A 297 25.50 -14.48 -73.02
CA THR A 297 24.62 -13.94 -74.07
C THR A 297 25.43 -13.54 -75.30
N ALA A 298 24.88 -13.81 -76.50
CA ALA A 298 25.48 -13.40 -77.76
C ALA A 298 25.73 -11.88 -77.79
N GLU A 299 26.84 -11.47 -78.43
CA GLU A 299 27.33 -10.09 -78.44
C GLU A 299 26.25 -9.07 -78.87
N SER A 300 25.42 -9.43 -79.86
CA SER A 300 24.33 -8.59 -80.38
C SER A 300 23.21 -8.30 -79.37
N GLY A 301 23.04 -9.12 -78.32
CA GLY A 301 22.01 -8.95 -77.29
C GLY A 301 22.55 -8.55 -75.91
N ARG A 302 23.88 -8.55 -75.74
CA ARG A 302 24.53 -8.36 -74.43
C ARG A 302 24.25 -7.00 -73.81
N ALA A 303 24.25 -5.93 -74.60
CA ALA A 303 23.98 -4.58 -74.10
C ALA A 303 22.57 -4.47 -73.48
N ALA A 304 21.55 -4.97 -74.17
CA ALA A 304 20.18 -4.99 -73.66
C ALA A 304 20.01 -5.90 -72.43
N ALA A 305 20.73 -7.03 -72.38
CA ALA A 305 20.72 -7.92 -71.21
C ALA A 305 21.34 -7.26 -69.98
N ILE A 306 22.44 -6.49 -70.14
CA ILE A 306 23.05 -5.70 -69.06
C ILE A 306 22.08 -4.65 -68.55
N ASP A 307 21.47 -3.86 -69.43
CA ASP A 307 20.55 -2.79 -69.03
C ASP A 307 19.34 -3.36 -68.26
N ASN A 308 18.80 -4.52 -68.70
CA ASN A 308 17.74 -5.22 -67.99
C ASN A 308 18.15 -5.65 -66.57
N CYS A 309 19.38 -6.15 -66.38
CA CYS A 309 19.89 -6.52 -65.06
C CYS A 309 20.07 -5.31 -64.13
N GLN A 310 20.48 -4.15 -64.66
CA GLN A 310 20.66 -2.92 -63.87
C GLN A 310 19.31 -2.36 -63.37
N THR A 311 18.25 -2.51 -64.16
CA THR A 311 16.89 -2.03 -63.80
C THR A 311 16.02 -3.09 -63.12
N MET A 312 16.57 -4.29 -62.88
CA MET A 312 15.82 -5.39 -62.29
C MET A 312 15.35 -5.02 -60.87
N ASP A 313 14.04 -5.15 -60.64
CA ASP A 313 13.46 -5.05 -59.31
C ASP A 313 13.63 -6.38 -58.57
N VAL A 314 14.56 -6.38 -57.63
CA VAL A 314 14.91 -7.50 -56.76
C VAL A 314 14.45 -7.28 -55.32
N VAL A 315 13.63 -6.25 -55.06
CA VAL A 315 13.21 -5.91 -53.68
C VAL A 315 12.41 -7.05 -53.07
N GLY A 316 11.40 -7.56 -53.77
CA GLY A 316 10.56 -8.67 -53.29
C GLY A 316 11.34 -9.98 -53.12
N GLN A 317 12.27 -10.27 -54.03
CA GLN A 317 13.14 -11.45 -53.93
C GLN A 317 14.08 -11.35 -52.71
N ALA A 318 14.72 -10.21 -52.49
CA ALA A 318 15.59 -10.02 -51.32
C ALA A 318 14.83 -10.12 -49.99
N SER A 319 13.59 -9.61 -49.92
CA SER A 319 12.74 -9.76 -48.73
C SER A 319 12.33 -11.20 -48.48
N THR A 320 12.15 -12.00 -49.54
CA THR A 320 11.81 -13.43 -49.45
C THR A 320 13.03 -14.27 -49.08
N ASP A 321 14.18 -14.01 -49.69
CA ASP A 321 15.43 -14.74 -49.43
C ASP A 321 15.97 -14.47 -48.01
N LEU A 322 15.73 -13.27 -47.48
CA LEU A 322 16.12 -12.81 -46.14
C LEU A 322 14.87 -12.40 -45.34
N SER A 323 14.03 -13.38 -45.02
CA SER A 323 12.82 -13.21 -44.20
C SER A 323 13.10 -13.48 -42.71
N VAL A 324 12.45 -12.69 -41.85
CA VAL A 324 12.35 -12.95 -40.40
C VAL A 324 10.87 -12.99 -40.01
N VAL A 325 10.54 -13.72 -38.95
CA VAL A 325 9.22 -13.76 -38.33
C VAL A 325 9.26 -12.87 -37.09
N GLU A 326 8.37 -11.88 -37.02
CA GLU A 326 8.25 -11.03 -35.85
C GLU A 326 7.61 -11.80 -34.69
N PRO A 327 8.29 -11.95 -33.54
CA PRO A 327 7.76 -12.70 -32.42
C PRO A 327 6.67 -11.90 -31.70
N THR A 328 5.61 -12.58 -31.27
CA THR A 328 4.55 -11.97 -30.47
C THR A 328 4.95 -11.91 -29.00
N THR A 329 4.66 -10.80 -28.34
CA THR A 329 4.78 -10.68 -26.88
C THR A 329 3.41 -10.87 -26.20
N PRO A 330 3.37 -11.41 -24.99
CA PRO A 330 2.12 -11.50 -24.22
C PRO A 330 1.57 -10.10 -23.92
N ALA A 331 0.29 -10.01 -23.57
CA ALA A 331 -0.26 -8.80 -22.97
C ALA A 331 0.15 -8.70 -21.49
N MET A 332 0.29 -7.48 -20.99
CA MET A 332 0.55 -7.26 -19.56
C MET A 332 -0.64 -7.81 -18.75
N PRO A 333 -0.40 -8.66 -17.74
CA PRO A 333 -1.48 -9.12 -16.87
C PRO A 333 -2.06 -7.93 -16.08
N THR A 334 -3.37 -7.96 -15.86
CA THR A 334 -4.03 -6.98 -14.99
C THR A 334 -3.77 -7.33 -13.53
N CYS A 335 -3.16 -6.41 -12.80
CA CYS A 335 -3.03 -6.48 -11.35
C CYS A 335 -4.31 -5.97 -10.69
N ALA A 336 -5.27 -6.86 -10.46
CA ALA A 336 -6.42 -6.52 -9.64
C ALA A 336 -6.00 -6.51 -8.17
N ALA A 337 -6.21 -5.39 -7.48
CA ALA A 337 -6.12 -5.36 -6.03
C ALA A 337 -7.08 -6.42 -5.45
N PRO A 338 -6.68 -7.23 -4.46
CA PRO A 338 -7.61 -8.19 -3.88
C PRO A 338 -8.80 -7.42 -3.29
N THR A 339 -10.02 -7.71 -3.74
CA THR A 339 -11.23 -7.02 -3.25
C THR A 339 -11.66 -7.50 -1.86
N ASP A 340 -11.17 -8.68 -1.48
CA ASP A 340 -11.50 -9.38 -0.25
C ASP A 340 -10.31 -9.30 0.75
N THR A 341 -9.74 -8.11 0.92
CA THR A 341 -8.68 -7.89 1.93
C THR A 341 -9.28 -7.60 3.30
N VAL A 342 -8.60 -8.09 4.34
CA VAL A 342 -8.96 -7.76 5.72
C VAL A 342 -9.08 -6.24 5.91
N GLY A 343 -10.12 -5.80 6.63
CA GLY A 343 -10.50 -4.39 6.76
C GLY A 343 -11.55 -3.90 5.75
N SER A 344 -11.78 -4.62 4.64
CA SER A 344 -12.86 -4.29 3.70
C SER A 344 -14.23 -4.77 4.19
N GLN A 345 -15.31 -4.13 3.69
CA GLN A 345 -16.67 -4.59 3.99
C GLN A 345 -16.94 -5.99 3.41
N ALA A 346 -16.43 -6.28 2.21
CA ALA A 346 -16.56 -7.59 1.58
C ALA A 346 -15.92 -8.67 2.45
N TYR A 347 -14.73 -8.41 3.01
CA TYR A 347 -14.06 -9.33 3.93
C TYR A 347 -14.88 -9.57 5.19
N ARG A 348 -15.36 -8.50 5.85
CA ARG A 348 -16.20 -8.63 7.06
C ARG A 348 -17.46 -9.44 6.79
N THR A 349 -18.14 -9.19 5.68
CA THR A 349 -19.34 -9.95 5.31
C THR A 349 -19.01 -11.43 5.05
N ALA A 350 -17.95 -11.72 4.31
CA ALA A 350 -17.58 -13.08 3.94
C ALA A 350 -17.06 -13.90 5.14
N GLN A 351 -16.23 -13.28 6.00
CA GLN A 351 -15.53 -13.99 7.08
C GLN A 351 -16.25 -13.92 8.42
N TYR A 352 -16.99 -12.83 8.70
CA TYR A 352 -17.62 -12.62 10.00
C TYR A 352 -19.15 -12.69 9.95
N GLY A 353 -19.76 -12.54 8.77
CA GLY A 353 -21.22 -12.40 8.62
C GLY A 353 -22.02 -13.65 9.02
N SER A 354 -21.41 -14.83 9.03
CA SER A 354 -22.03 -16.11 9.39
C SER A 354 -21.69 -16.61 10.79
N LEU A 355 -20.95 -15.82 11.58
CA LEU A 355 -20.53 -16.21 12.93
C LEU A 355 -21.72 -16.21 13.91
N PRO A 356 -21.70 -17.07 14.95
CA PRO A 356 -22.73 -17.05 15.98
C PRO A 356 -22.81 -15.69 16.69
N SER A 357 -24.03 -15.20 16.95
CA SER A 357 -24.24 -13.87 17.54
C SER A 357 -23.67 -13.72 18.96
N GLU A 358 -23.58 -14.80 19.74
CA GLU A 358 -22.97 -14.75 21.08
C GLU A 358 -21.48 -15.13 21.09
N ALA A 359 -20.91 -15.46 19.93
CA ALA A 359 -19.47 -15.63 19.70
C ALA A 359 -19.05 -14.82 18.46
N PRO A 360 -19.22 -13.48 18.48
CA PRO A 360 -18.92 -12.64 17.33
C PRO A 360 -17.41 -12.60 17.04
N ALA A 361 -17.06 -12.11 15.86
CA ALA A 361 -15.68 -11.77 15.57
C ALA A 361 -15.13 -10.75 16.58
N LYS A 362 -13.84 -10.89 16.90
CA LYS A 362 -13.06 -9.86 17.59
C LYS A 362 -12.89 -8.67 16.65
N GLU A 363 -12.74 -7.48 17.21
CA GLU A 363 -12.28 -6.32 16.43
C GLU A 363 -10.91 -6.61 15.81
N CYS A 364 -10.79 -6.35 14.50
CA CYS A 364 -9.58 -6.71 13.78
C CYS A 364 -8.43 -5.75 14.11
N VAL A 365 -7.29 -6.31 14.50
CA VAL A 365 -6.10 -5.55 14.91
C VAL A 365 -4.96 -5.56 13.89
N ALA A 366 -5.14 -6.24 12.75
CA ALA A 366 -4.15 -6.22 11.67
C ALA A 366 -3.96 -4.78 11.15
N SER A 367 -2.75 -4.45 10.65
CA SER A 367 -2.46 -3.12 10.11
C SER A 367 -3.42 -2.72 8.97
N CYS A 368 -3.86 -3.68 8.16
CA CYS A 368 -4.86 -3.46 7.12
C CYS A 368 -6.29 -3.25 7.65
N CYS A 369 -6.56 -3.56 8.92
CA CYS A 369 -7.84 -3.30 9.60
C CYS A 369 -7.86 -1.98 10.35
N LYS A 370 -6.70 -1.54 10.82
CA LYS A 370 -6.46 -0.14 11.24
C LYS A 370 -6.56 0.84 10.07
N ALA A 371 -6.90 0.36 8.86
CA ALA A 371 -7.42 1.18 7.79
C ALA A 371 -8.83 1.70 8.09
N THR A 372 -9.02 2.34 9.25
CA THR A 372 -9.90 3.50 9.35
C THR A 372 -9.34 4.71 8.59
N GLY A 373 -8.08 4.65 8.12
CA GLY A 373 -7.41 5.72 7.38
C GLY A 373 -7.65 5.82 5.87
N GLY A 374 -8.63 5.12 5.29
CA GLY A 374 -9.04 5.42 3.91
C GLY A 374 -9.71 6.79 3.80
N PHE A 375 -10.09 7.21 2.59
CA PHE A 375 -10.86 8.43 2.34
C PHE A 375 -12.26 8.47 2.98
N SER A 376 -12.60 7.53 3.86
CA SER A 376 -13.84 7.57 4.63
C SER A 376 -13.94 8.91 5.33
N GLY A 377 -15.05 9.64 5.17
CA GLY A 377 -15.21 11.01 5.69
C GLY A 377 -14.78 12.12 4.73
N LEU A 378 -14.07 11.80 3.64
CA LEU A 378 -13.84 12.71 2.53
C LEU A 378 -14.82 12.45 1.40
N ASP A 379 -15.44 13.52 0.91
CA ASP A 379 -16.31 13.48 -0.26
C ASP A 379 -15.55 13.92 -1.52
N PHE A 380 -15.20 12.95 -2.36
CA PHE A 380 -14.57 13.15 -3.67
C PHE A 380 -15.59 13.39 -4.79
N SER A 381 -16.88 13.59 -4.49
CA SER A 381 -17.90 13.76 -5.53
C SER A 381 -17.56 14.92 -6.47
N GLY A 382 -17.30 14.58 -7.74
CA GLY A 382 -16.90 15.55 -8.77
C GLY A 382 -15.40 15.56 -9.10
N LEU A 383 -14.58 14.78 -8.41
CA LEU A 383 -13.15 14.62 -8.68
C LEU A 383 -12.77 13.15 -8.83
N SER A 384 -11.65 12.89 -9.49
CA SER A 384 -11.03 11.56 -9.47
C SER A 384 -10.55 11.22 -8.06
N SER A 385 -10.61 9.94 -7.68
CA SER A 385 -10.04 9.49 -6.41
C SER A 385 -8.56 9.09 -6.60
N PRO A 386 -7.67 9.45 -5.67
CA PRO A 386 -6.30 8.96 -5.68
C PRO A 386 -6.28 7.42 -5.62
N LEU A 387 -5.44 6.79 -6.45
CA LEU A 387 -5.24 5.35 -6.41
C LEU A 387 -4.25 5.00 -5.28
N GLY A 388 -4.43 3.84 -4.65
CA GLY A 388 -3.53 3.33 -3.61
C GLY A 388 -4.16 3.24 -2.22
N SER A 389 -3.43 2.61 -1.30
CA SER A 389 -3.83 2.42 0.09
C SER A 389 -3.21 3.52 0.96
N TRP A 390 -3.95 4.61 1.13
CA TRP A 390 -3.50 5.79 1.86
C TRP A 390 -3.85 5.70 3.35
N PHE A 391 -2.99 6.25 4.20
CA PHE A 391 -3.20 6.35 5.65
C PHE A 391 -3.09 7.82 6.08
N LEU A 392 -4.14 8.37 6.71
CA LEU A 392 -4.14 9.74 7.22
C LEU A 392 -3.10 9.89 8.35
N ALA A 393 -2.08 10.70 8.10
CA ALA A 393 -1.06 11.04 9.09
C ALA A 393 -1.46 12.28 9.89
N LEU A 394 -1.89 13.33 9.18
CA LEU A 394 -2.21 14.64 9.74
C LEU A 394 -3.44 15.22 9.04
N ASN A 395 -4.26 15.98 9.76
CA ASN A 395 -5.13 16.98 9.19
C ASN A 395 -4.78 18.33 9.80
N ILE A 396 -4.81 19.36 8.96
CA ILE A 396 -4.63 20.75 9.38
C ILE A 396 -5.93 21.46 9.07
N ASP A 397 -6.66 21.80 10.12
CA ASP A 397 -7.90 22.58 10.01
C ASP A 397 -7.56 24.03 10.24
N THR A 398 -7.85 24.88 9.27
CA THR A 398 -7.38 26.26 9.31
C THR A 398 -8.29 27.20 10.12
N GLY A 399 -9.32 26.66 10.79
CA GLY A 399 -10.33 27.44 11.51
C GLY A 399 -10.78 26.88 12.86
N ASP A 400 -10.13 25.85 13.41
CA ASP A 400 -10.58 25.18 14.64
C ASP A 400 -10.13 25.84 15.95
N GLY A 401 -9.31 26.89 15.85
CA GLY A 401 -8.74 27.67 16.94
C GLY A 401 -7.40 27.16 17.47
N ASN A 402 -6.88 26.04 16.96
CA ASN A 402 -5.57 25.49 17.29
C ASN A 402 -4.51 25.80 16.23
N VAL A 403 -3.75 26.88 16.44
CA VAL A 403 -2.67 27.22 15.49
C VAL A 403 -1.48 26.21 15.52
N VAL A 404 -1.33 25.41 14.45
CA VAL A 404 -0.22 24.52 14.08
C VAL A 404 0.84 25.21 13.21
N ALA A 405 1.24 26.40 13.62
CA ALA A 405 2.33 27.16 12.99
C ALA A 405 3.69 26.44 13.02
N TYR A 406 4.68 27.03 12.31
CA TYR A 406 6.03 26.47 12.18
C TYR A 406 6.64 26.02 13.51
N GLY A 407 6.58 26.87 14.54
CA GLY A 407 7.14 26.60 15.87
C GLY A 407 6.48 25.46 16.64
N ASN A 408 5.31 24.95 16.24
CA ASN A 408 4.59 23.87 16.94
C ASN A 408 5.31 22.52 16.76
N SER A 409 6.40 22.32 17.51
CA SER A 409 7.22 21.11 17.43
C SER A 409 6.47 19.86 17.87
N ASP A 410 5.49 20.00 18.76
CA ASP A 410 4.67 18.88 19.18
C ASP A 410 3.82 18.35 18.03
N PHE A 411 3.23 19.23 17.21
CA PHE A 411 2.50 18.81 16.01
C PHE A 411 3.46 18.30 14.92
N TRP A 412 4.51 19.06 14.59
CA TRP A 412 5.32 18.79 13.40
C TRP A 412 6.46 17.79 13.59
N GLN A 413 6.94 17.53 14.81
CA GLN A 413 8.21 16.79 15.02
C GLN A 413 8.11 15.70 16.07
N SER A 414 7.24 15.87 17.07
CA SER A 414 7.11 14.90 18.16
C SER A 414 6.49 13.60 17.66
N SER A 415 7.06 12.48 18.10
CA SER A 415 6.49 11.14 17.89
C SER A 415 5.48 10.72 18.95
N SER A 416 5.29 11.56 19.97
CA SER A 416 4.47 11.20 21.14
C SER A 416 3.55 12.33 21.61
N ALA A 417 3.62 13.51 20.99
CA ALA A 417 2.76 14.64 21.28
C ALA A 417 1.92 15.02 20.05
N HIS A 418 0.73 15.54 20.32
CA HIS A 418 -0.24 15.90 19.28
C HIS A 418 -0.23 17.39 18.93
N GLY A 419 0.40 18.24 19.75
CA GLY A 419 0.53 19.68 19.46
C GLY A 419 -0.80 20.43 19.38
N GLY A 420 -1.79 20.02 20.18
CA GLY A 420 -3.14 20.59 20.19
C GLY A 420 -4.14 19.86 19.29
N ALA A 421 -3.66 19.04 18.35
CA ALA A 421 -4.50 18.27 17.46
C ALA A 421 -5.31 17.18 18.18
N SER A 422 -6.50 16.92 17.66
CA SER A 422 -7.35 15.81 18.06
C SER A 422 -6.74 14.45 17.70
N VAL A 423 -7.19 13.45 18.44
CA VAL A 423 -6.94 12.03 18.20
C VAL A 423 -8.23 11.26 17.94
N ASP A 424 -9.38 11.92 18.04
CA ASP A 424 -10.66 11.33 17.71
C ASP A 424 -10.77 11.24 16.20
N GLU A 425 -10.87 10.01 15.67
CA GLU A 425 -11.03 9.81 14.24
C GLU A 425 -12.28 10.50 13.70
N ASN A 426 -13.34 10.69 14.49
CA ASN A 426 -14.57 11.35 14.03
C ASN A 426 -14.38 12.84 13.74
N GLU A 427 -13.33 13.45 14.29
CA GLU A 427 -13.00 14.87 14.12
C GLU A 427 -11.91 15.10 13.07
N ARG A 428 -11.43 14.03 12.41
CA ARG A 428 -10.20 14.04 11.60
C ARG A 428 -10.17 14.97 10.38
N PHE A 429 -11.30 15.55 9.98
CA PHE A 429 -11.41 16.49 8.85
C PHE A 429 -12.18 17.77 9.22
N THR A 430 -12.42 17.99 10.52
CA THR A 430 -13.16 19.15 11.06
C THR A 430 -12.40 19.81 12.21
N ARG A 431 -11.16 19.38 12.42
CA ARG A 431 -10.20 19.80 13.44
C ARG A 431 -8.79 19.45 12.99
N ASP A 432 -7.80 20.08 13.59
CA ASP A 432 -6.45 19.54 13.56
C ASP A 432 -6.45 18.10 14.07
N TYR A 433 -5.80 17.21 13.34
CA TYR A 433 -5.74 15.79 13.69
C TYR A 433 -4.34 15.25 13.49
N LYS A 434 -3.91 14.36 14.39
CA LYS A 434 -2.60 13.71 14.27
C LYS A 434 -2.64 12.25 14.70
N ASN A 435 -2.42 11.36 13.74
CA ASN A 435 -2.19 9.94 13.99
C ASN A 435 -0.71 9.67 14.23
N LEU A 436 -0.30 9.50 15.50
CA LEU A 436 1.10 9.27 15.87
C LEU A 436 1.71 8.00 15.29
N GLU A 437 0.92 6.92 15.17
CA GLU A 437 1.37 5.65 14.61
C GLU A 437 1.73 5.85 13.13
N VAL A 438 0.81 6.42 12.35
CA VAL A 438 1.03 6.69 10.92
C VAL A 438 2.17 7.70 10.72
N PHE A 439 2.14 8.82 11.44
CA PHE A 439 3.11 9.90 11.29
C PHE A 439 4.55 9.46 11.64
N SER A 440 4.72 8.63 12.68
CA SER A 440 6.03 8.33 13.26
C SER A 440 6.60 6.97 12.89
N GLN A 441 5.76 6.03 12.42
CA GLN A 441 6.17 4.63 12.24
C GLN A 441 5.97 4.13 10.81
N THR A 442 5.01 4.66 10.05
CA THR A 442 4.78 4.22 8.67
C THR A 442 5.92 4.67 7.76
N ALA A 443 6.68 3.71 7.22
CA ALA A 443 7.73 4.00 6.26
C ALA A 443 7.11 4.40 4.90
N ALA A 444 6.89 5.70 4.72
CA ALA A 444 6.18 6.25 3.57
C ALA A 444 7.06 6.27 2.33
N LYS A 445 6.55 5.77 1.19
CA LYS A 445 7.15 5.93 -0.15
C LYS A 445 6.49 7.04 -0.97
N GLU A 446 5.23 7.37 -0.65
CA GLU A 446 4.51 8.48 -1.26
C GLU A 446 3.78 9.30 -0.19
N VAL A 447 3.52 10.57 -0.51
CA VAL A 447 2.64 11.46 0.27
C VAL A 447 1.52 11.97 -0.62
N LEU A 448 0.32 12.02 -0.08
CA LEU A 448 -0.88 12.60 -0.70
C LEU A 448 -1.31 13.77 0.17
N ILE A 449 -1.55 14.92 -0.45
CA ILE A 449 -2.19 16.04 0.23
C ILE A 449 -3.52 16.29 -0.46
N VAL A 450 -4.59 16.29 0.34
CA VAL A 450 -5.96 16.59 -0.07
C VAL A 450 -6.34 17.92 0.55
N CYS A 451 -6.73 18.88 -0.28
CA CYS A 451 -7.35 20.09 0.19
C CYS A 451 -8.86 19.89 0.23
N HIS A 452 -9.47 20.20 1.36
CA HIS A 452 -10.90 20.07 1.58
C HIS A 452 -11.45 21.26 2.37
N GLU A 453 -12.76 21.33 2.45
CA GLU A 453 -13.50 22.23 3.32
C GLU A 453 -14.44 21.32 4.13
N GLU A 454 -14.11 21.08 5.41
CA GLU A 454 -14.93 20.23 6.31
C GLU A 454 -15.25 18.84 5.72
N GLY A 455 -14.23 18.20 5.14
CA GLY A 455 -14.30 16.90 4.49
C GLY A 455 -14.79 16.90 3.03
N LYS A 456 -15.30 18.00 2.49
CA LYS A 456 -15.60 18.10 1.05
C LYS A 456 -14.34 18.38 0.25
N VAL A 457 -13.94 17.47 -0.63
CA VAL A 457 -12.67 17.58 -1.35
C VAL A 457 -12.75 18.65 -2.45
N LEU A 458 -11.76 19.55 -2.45
CA LEU A 458 -11.62 20.63 -3.42
C LEU A 458 -10.54 20.33 -4.47
N GLY A 459 -9.52 19.56 -4.08
CA GLY A 459 -8.47 19.05 -4.95
C GLY A 459 -7.48 18.18 -4.18
N TRP A 460 -6.62 17.46 -4.89
CA TRP A 460 -5.56 16.65 -4.29
C TRP A 460 -4.35 16.49 -5.21
N ARG A 461 -3.20 16.16 -4.61
CA ARG A 461 -1.96 15.88 -5.32
C ARG A 461 -1.12 14.86 -4.57
N THR A 462 -0.43 13.98 -5.30
CA THR A 462 0.48 12.97 -4.76
C THR A 462 1.92 13.22 -5.19
N TRP A 463 2.86 12.87 -4.32
CA TRP A 463 4.29 13.01 -4.54
C TRP A 463 5.03 11.72 -4.19
N LYS A 464 6.01 11.36 -5.03
CA LYS A 464 6.94 10.28 -4.70
C LYS A 464 8.03 10.80 -3.79
N LEU A 465 8.22 10.19 -2.62
CA LEU A 465 9.26 10.58 -1.69
C LEU A 465 10.65 10.14 -2.20
N LEU A 466 11.66 10.96 -1.92
CA LEU A 466 13.06 10.68 -2.31
C LEU A 466 13.64 9.48 -1.55
N GLU A 467 13.15 9.24 -0.34
CA GLU A 467 13.54 8.12 0.52
C GLU A 467 12.30 7.54 1.20
N THR A 468 12.29 6.22 1.40
CA THR A 468 11.23 5.53 2.14
C THR A 468 11.51 5.60 3.64
N LYS A 469 10.79 6.47 4.36
CA LYS A 469 10.92 6.63 5.82
C LYS A 469 9.68 7.31 6.42
N PRO A 470 9.49 7.27 7.76
CA PRO A 470 8.39 7.97 8.42
C PRO A 470 8.38 9.47 8.13
N LEU A 471 7.16 10.02 7.98
CA LEU A 471 6.97 11.44 7.67
C LEU A 471 7.62 12.34 8.75
N ARG A 472 7.54 11.94 10.03
CA ARG A 472 8.24 12.58 11.15
C ARG A 472 9.73 12.82 10.89
N ASP A 473 10.42 11.87 10.27
CA ASP A 473 11.86 11.94 10.11
C ASP A 473 12.28 13.03 9.11
N TRP A 474 11.41 13.38 8.17
CA TRP A 474 11.60 14.54 7.30
C TRP A 474 11.53 15.85 8.09
N PHE A 475 10.55 16.00 8.98
CA PHE A 475 10.38 17.23 9.78
C PHE A 475 11.44 17.45 10.86
N ASN A 476 12.20 16.41 11.23
CA ASN A 476 13.32 16.50 12.18
C ASN A 476 14.66 16.86 11.52
N GLN A 477 14.71 17.02 10.19
CA GLN A 477 15.90 17.45 9.46
C GLN A 477 15.82 18.94 9.20
N ALA A 478 16.95 19.65 9.31
CA ALA A 478 17.20 21.07 8.95
C ALA A 478 16.07 22.09 9.25
N ASN A 479 16.40 23.23 9.86
CA ASN A 479 15.36 24.18 10.34
C ASN A 479 14.30 23.52 11.25
N ALA A 480 14.71 22.54 12.05
CA ALA A 480 13.90 21.87 13.08
C ALA A 480 13.79 22.72 14.36
N CYS A 481 12.71 22.56 15.13
CA CYS A 481 12.44 23.25 16.39
C CYS A 481 12.44 22.29 17.60
N PRO A 482 12.98 22.64 18.77
CA PRO A 482 13.64 23.90 19.10
C PRO A 482 15.05 23.96 18.48
N GLY A 483 15.34 25.06 17.76
CA GLY A 483 16.58 25.22 17.01
C GLY A 483 16.64 26.56 16.29
N ASN A 484 17.77 26.84 15.65
CA ASN A 484 17.92 28.04 14.83
C ASN A 484 17.42 27.76 13.40
N LEU A 485 16.70 28.73 12.84
CA LEU A 485 16.23 28.67 11.46
C LEU A 485 17.21 29.40 10.54
N ALA A 486 17.46 28.83 9.36
CA ALA A 486 18.38 29.34 8.37
C ALA A 486 17.75 29.33 6.96
N GLN A 487 17.94 30.43 6.24
CA GLN A 487 17.51 30.55 4.85
C GLN A 487 18.21 29.51 3.97
N GLY A 488 17.51 28.99 2.96
CA GLY A 488 18.04 28.01 2.01
C GLY A 488 18.34 26.62 2.59
N SER A 489 18.00 26.37 3.86
CA SER A 489 18.19 25.06 4.51
C SER A 489 16.92 24.18 4.45
N SER A 490 16.15 24.34 3.38
CA SER A 490 14.93 23.57 3.13
C SER A 490 15.25 22.10 2.87
N VAL A 491 14.37 21.20 3.31
CA VAL A 491 14.53 19.75 3.09
C VAL A 491 13.66 19.34 1.91
N GLN A 492 14.26 19.01 0.77
CA GLN A 492 13.51 18.45 -0.33
C GLN A 492 13.08 17.02 0.01
N ILE A 493 11.77 16.75 -0.04
CA ILE A 493 11.22 15.42 0.21
C ILE A 493 10.72 14.75 -1.06
N SER A 494 10.45 15.52 -2.12
CA SER A 494 10.08 15.03 -3.44
C SER A 494 10.60 15.92 -4.56
N SER A 495 10.88 15.32 -5.72
CA SER A 495 11.19 16.01 -6.97
C SER A 495 10.08 15.87 -8.03
N GLN A 496 9.07 15.04 -7.78
CA GLN A 496 8.03 14.74 -8.77
C GLN A 496 6.68 14.38 -8.14
N THR A 497 5.61 14.76 -8.85
CA THR A 497 4.24 14.35 -8.55
C THR A 497 3.87 13.07 -9.28
N THR A 498 3.10 12.19 -8.65
CA THR A 498 2.65 10.90 -9.23
C THR A 498 1.20 10.97 -9.73
N GLY A 499 0.43 11.96 -9.31
CA GLY A 499 -0.97 12.16 -9.67
C GLY A 499 -1.51 13.46 -9.07
N ALA A 500 -2.59 14.00 -9.66
CA ALA A 500 -3.29 15.16 -9.13
C ALA A 500 -4.69 15.28 -9.74
N ASP A 501 -5.59 15.89 -8.99
CA ASP A 501 -6.83 16.50 -9.48
C ASP A 501 -7.00 17.86 -8.80
N VAL A 502 -6.84 18.95 -9.56
CA VAL A 502 -6.83 20.31 -8.98
C VAL A 502 -8.24 20.84 -8.69
N GLY A 503 -9.28 20.16 -9.21
CA GLY A 503 -10.67 20.47 -8.95
C GLY A 503 -11.03 21.96 -9.03
N ASN A 504 -11.62 22.46 -7.94
CA ASN A 504 -12.12 23.83 -7.83
C ASN A 504 -11.15 24.77 -7.10
N LEU A 505 -9.91 24.31 -6.84
CA LEU A 505 -8.91 25.14 -6.17
C LEU A 505 -8.56 26.35 -7.03
N ILE A 506 -8.43 27.49 -6.37
CA ILE A 506 -7.96 28.70 -7.04
C ILE A 506 -6.49 28.57 -7.42
N GLU A 507 -6.08 29.38 -8.39
CA GLU A 507 -4.71 29.39 -8.92
C GLU A 507 -3.64 29.68 -7.86
N TRP A 508 -3.99 30.40 -6.79
CA TRP A 508 -3.09 30.80 -5.71
C TRP A 508 -2.89 29.76 -4.60
N GLU A 509 -3.63 28.65 -4.63
CA GLU A 509 -3.43 27.57 -3.65
C GLU A 509 -2.02 26.95 -3.83
N PRO A 510 -1.21 26.90 -2.76
CA PRO A 510 0.24 26.75 -2.90
C PRO A 510 0.72 25.33 -3.19
N LEU A 511 -0.03 24.29 -2.82
CA LEU A 511 0.44 22.90 -2.87
C LEU A 511 -0.15 22.09 -4.02
N ILE A 512 -1.46 22.11 -4.20
CA ILE A 512 -2.19 21.25 -5.13
C ILE A 512 -2.42 21.95 -6.46
N ALA A 513 -3.00 23.15 -6.50
CA ALA A 513 -3.13 23.94 -7.71
C ALA A 513 -1.74 24.28 -8.25
N ASN A 514 -0.87 24.82 -7.39
CA ASN A 514 0.56 25.05 -7.62
C ASN A 514 0.88 25.61 -9.03
N LYS A 515 0.05 26.54 -9.53
CA LYS A 515 0.17 27.04 -10.90
C LYS A 515 1.34 27.99 -11.08
N HIS A 516 1.79 28.61 -10.00
CA HIS A 516 2.81 29.65 -10.05
C HIS A 516 4.24 29.13 -9.94
N ASP A 517 4.51 28.10 -9.12
CA ASP A 517 5.83 27.45 -9.17
C ASP A 517 5.88 26.41 -10.27
N GLY A 518 4.76 25.71 -10.51
CA GLY A 518 4.64 24.72 -11.58
C GLY A 518 5.62 23.56 -11.44
N THR A 519 6.18 23.34 -10.24
CA THR A 519 7.14 22.27 -9.98
C THR A 519 6.43 21.03 -9.44
N GLY A 520 7.01 19.86 -9.71
CA GLY A 520 6.63 18.62 -9.03
C GLY A 520 7.31 18.44 -7.68
N ALA A 521 8.06 19.43 -7.20
CA ALA A 521 8.85 19.31 -5.99
C ALA A 521 8.00 19.56 -4.73
N LEU A 522 8.40 18.93 -3.64
CA LEU A 522 7.83 19.17 -2.32
C LEU A 522 8.97 19.28 -1.31
N TYR A 523 8.87 20.27 -0.45
CA TYR A 523 9.84 20.60 0.58
C TYR A 523 9.18 20.62 1.94
N VAL A 524 9.92 20.21 2.96
CA VAL A 524 9.59 20.48 4.36
C VAL A 524 10.63 21.40 4.99
N ASN A 525 10.23 22.06 6.08
CA ASN A 525 11.07 22.99 6.84
C ASN A 525 11.74 24.05 5.95
N SER A 526 10.95 24.58 5.01
CA SER A 526 11.41 25.46 3.95
C SER A 526 11.80 26.82 4.51
N GLY A 527 12.97 27.34 4.11
CA GLY A 527 13.49 28.63 4.55
C GLY A 527 13.66 29.61 3.38
N PHE A 528 12.71 30.51 3.23
CA PHE A 528 12.63 31.52 2.18
C PHE A 528 13.46 32.77 2.53
N SER A 529 13.74 33.58 1.52
CA SER A 529 14.38 34.88 1.73
C SER A 529 13.47 35.78 2.58
N GLY A 530 14.06 36.56 3.50
CA GLY A 530 13.31 37.39 4.44
C GLY A 530 13.13 36.78 5.84
N ASN A 531 13.59 35.54 6.06
CA ASN A 531 13.31 34.75 7.27
C ASN A 531 11.86 34.28 7.33
N ASP A 532 11.38 33.84 6.17
CA ASP A 532 10.04 33.30 5.99
C ASP A 532 10.11 31.77 5.94
N PHE A 533 9.37 31.10 6.81
CA PHE A 533 9.47 29.66 6.99
C PHE A 533 8.12 28.98 6.83
N ASN A 534 8.13 27.82 6.16
CA ASN A 534 6.95 26.99 5.96
C ASN A 534 7.30 25.53 6.26
N ARG A 535 6.46 24.83 7.02
CA ARG A 535 6.64 23.41 7.32
C ARG A 535 6.47 22.55 6.09
N ILE A 536 5.54 22.88 5.20
CA ILE A 536 5.38 22.23 3.90
C ILE A 536 5.26 23.31 2.82
N SER A 537 6.02 23.18 1.73
CA SER A 537 5.91 24.08 0.58
C SER A 537 6.37 23.39 -0.72
N THR A 538 5.92 23.90 -1.85
CA THR A 538 6.36 23.47 -3.21
C THR A 538 7.58 24.24 -3.71
N THR A 539 8.09 25.19 -2.90
CA THR A 539 9.22 26.05 -3.25
C THR A 539 10.36 25.99 -2.24
N ASN A 540 11.58 25.89 -2.77
CA ASN A 540 12.81 25.90 -1.97
C ASN A 540 13.27 27.31 -1.57
N ASN A 541 13.11 28.28 -2.49
CA ASN A 541 13.67 29.63 -2.33
C ASN A 541 12.85 30.65 -3.13
N GLY A 542 11.70 31.04 -2.58
CA GLY A 542 10.84 32.08 -3.15
C GLY A 542 11.35 33.49 -2.83
N PRO A 543 11.02 34.47 -3.68
CA PRO A 543 11.39 35.87 -3.46
C PRO A 543 10.59 36.48 -2.29
N GLY A 544 11.30 37.04 -1.31
CA GLY A 544 10.79 37.83 -0.18
C GLY A 544 9.46 37.36 0.41
N ASN A 545 8.59 38.34 0.68
CA ASN A 545 7.25 38.27 1.28
C ASN A 545 6.20 37.47 0.46
N LYS A 546 6.64 36.45 -0.28
CA LYS A 546 5.83 35.52 -1.08
C LYS A 546 6.00 34.08 -0.62
N GLY A 547 6.47 33.87 0.61
CA GLY A 547 6.34 32.57 1.27
C GLY A 547 4.88 32.12 1.25
N SER A 548 4.66 30.83 1.00
CA SER A 548 3.34 30.21 1.03
C SER A 548 3.46 28.70 1.28
N GLY A 549 2.43 28.12 1.88
CA GLY A 549 2.43 26.71 2.28
C GLY A 549 1.74 26.51 3.62
N LEU A 550 2.11 25.43 4.31
CA LEU A 550 1.53 25.03 5.59
C LEU A 550 2.52 25.24 6.74
N GLY A 551 2.01 25.46 7.95
CA GLY A 551 2.76 25.73 9.18
C GLY A 551 3.72 26.89 9.00
N THR A 552 3.20 28.09 8.83
CA THR A 552 3.96 29.27 8.39
C THR A 552 4.47 30.10 9.56
N GLN A 553 5.59 30.81 9.33
CA GLN A 553 6.18 31.76 10.26
C GLN A 553 7.06 32.76 9.51
N TYR A 554 6.68 34.05 9.52
CA TYR A 554 7.30 35.07 8.66
C TYR A 554 8.03 36.21 9.37
N ASP A 555 9.18 36.61 8.82
CA ASP A 555 10.18 37.52 9.41
C ASP A 555 10.80 37.03 10.75
N TYR A 556 11.01 35.72 10.92
CA TYR A 556 11.63 35.17 12.16
C TYR A 556 12.70 34.14 11.93
N ASN A 557 13.79 34.22 12.68
CA ASN A 557 14.85 33.20 12.68
C ASN A 557 14.81 32.23 13.88
N ASN A 558 13.74 32.25 14.69
CA ASN A 558 13.57 31.43 15.89
C ASN A 558 12.11 30.97 16.06
N CYS A 559 11.89 29.78 16.63
CA CYS A 559 10.62 29.08 16.72
C CYS A 559 9.58 29.66 17.71
N ASP A 560 10.02 30.43 18.72
CA ASP A 560 9.14 30.88 19.83
C ASP A 560 8.78 32.38 19.79
N LEU A 561 9.10 33.08 18.70
CA LEU A 561 8.90 34.53 18.61
C LEU A 561 7.53 34.88 18.02
N ILE A 562 6.87 35.86 18.63
CA ILE A 562 5.63 36.49 18.13
C ILE A 562 5.93 37.97 17.82
N SER A 563 5.68 38.37 16.59
CA SER A 563 5.85 39.69 15.96
C SER A 563 4.53 40.12 15.33
N HIS A 564 4.49 41.30 14.72
CA HIS A 564 3.30 41.79 14.01
C HIS A 564 2.91 41.01 12.75
N ARG A 565 3.65 39.94 12.42
CA ARG A 565 3.40 39.02 11.30
C ARG A 565 2.85 37.69 11.78
N PRO A 566 1.98 37.05 10.98
CA PRO A 566 1.31 35.82 11.34
C PRO A 566 2.33 34.69 11.50
N THR A 567 2.08 33.89 12.53
CA THR A 567 2.37 32.47 12.51
C THR A 567 1.02 31.78 12.34
N ALA A 568 0.89 30.89 11.35
CA ALA A 568 -0.41 30.38 10.93
C ALA A 568 -0.33 28.95 10.42
N ASP A 569 -1.49 28.34 10.24
CA ASP A 569 -1.62 26.97 9.75
C ASP A 569 -1.32 26.87 8.28
N ALA A 570 -1.77 27.86 7.51
CA ALA A 570 -1.52 27.92 6.09
C ALA A 570 -1.59 29.35 5.56
N GLU A 571 -0.82 29.60 4.49
CA GLU A 571 -0.84 30.88 3.80
C GLU A 571 -0.91 30.70 2.29
N MET A 572 -1.84 31.44 1.68
CA MET A 572 -2.07 31.47 0.25
C MET A 572 -0.92 32.17 -0.43
N ARG A 573 -0.59 31.77 -1.66
CA ARG A 573 0.41 32.52 -2.41
C ARG A 573 -0.06 33.94 -2.69
N THR A 574 0.86 34.89 -2.54
CA THR A 574 0.57 36.32 -2.63
C THR A 574 0.87 36.88 -4.02
N GLU A 575 -0.03 37.74 -4.53
CA GLU A 575 0.10 38.42 -5.82
C GLU A 575 1.18 39.52 -5.83
N LYS A 576 1.54 40.04 -4.66
CA LYS A 576 2.49 41.14 -4.47
C LYS A 576 3.40 40.82 -3.27
N ASP A 577 4.47 41.59 -3.07
CA ASP A 577 5.38 41.44 -1.93
C ASP A 577 4.74 41.88 -0.59
N HIS A 578 3.65 41.23 -0.20
CA HIS A 578 2.90 41.44 1.03
C HIS A 578 2.10 40.20 1.43
N TRP A 579 1.75 40.09 2.71
CA TRP A 579 0.96 39.00 3.30
C TRP A 579 -0.56 39.22 3.19
N GLY A 580 -1.02 39.63 2.00
CA GLY A 580 -2.42 40.02 1.73
C GLY A 580 -2.83 41.49 1.99
N SER A 581 -2.06 42.27 2.77
CA SER A 581 -2.51 43.60 3.25
C SER A 581 -2.58 44.75 2.23
N SER A 582 -1.91 44.67 1.08
CA SER A 582 -1.99 45.71 0.03
C SER A 582 -2.95 45.36 -1.12
N GLY A 583 -3.87 44.43 -0.87
CA GLY A 583 -4.94 43.99 -1.78
C GLY A 583 -4.49 43.03 -2.89
N GLY A 584 -5.42 42.25 -3.43
CA GLY A 584 -5.14 41.10 -4.30
C GLY A 584 -5.39 39.78 -3.55
N VAL A 585 -5.26 38.65 -4.22
CA VAL A 585 -5.32 37.33 -3.55
C VAL A 585 -3.98 37.02 -2.88
N GLY A 586 -4.04 36.58 -1.62
CA GLY A 586 -2.87 36.28 -0.80
C GLY A 586 -3.16 36.52 0.69
N GLY A 587 -2.34 35.92 1.57
CA GLY A 587 -2.52 36.01 3.02
C GLY A 587 -3.14 34.75 3.61
N LEU A 588 -3.73 34.87 4.80
CA LEU A 588 -4.13 33.73 5.63
C LEU A 588 -5.16 32.85 4.95
N ILE A 589 -4.95 31.54 5.03
CA ILE A 589 -5.98 30.55 4.75
C ILE A 589 -6.65 30.24 6.10
N GLY A 590 -7.97 30.29 6.13
CA GLY A 590 -8.74 30.15 7.37
C GLY A 590 -8.57 31.32 8.35
N SER A 591 -8.89 31.05 9.61
CA SER A 591 -8.83 32.00 10.72
C SER A 591 -7.67 31.78 11.68
N ASP A 592 -6.93 30.69 11.56
CA ASP A 592 -5.99 30.25 12.60
C ASP A 592 -4.60 30.85 12.44
N HIS A 593 -4.36 31.89 13.24
CA HIS A 593 -3.11 32.63 13.25
C HIS A 593 -2.81 33.29 14.59
N LYS A 594 -1.53 33.54 14.85
CA LYS A 594 -1.02 34.26 16.02
C LYS A 594 0.00 35.31 15.62
N CYS A 595 -0.09 36.48 16.24
CA CYS A 595 0.78 37.63 15.97
C CYS A 595 0.54 38.73 17.00
N ASN A 596 1.54 39.58 17.19
CA ASN A 596 1.50 40.73 18.05
C ASN A 596 0.63 41.84 17.42
N GLY A 597 -0.24 42.46 18.22
CA GLY A 597 -1.05 43.59 17.75
C GLY A 597 -2.10 43.25 16.67
N GLY A 598 -2.54 42.00 16.56
CA GLY A 598 -3.69 41.61 15.72
C GLY A 598 -3.40 41.55 14.22
N CYS A 599 -2.19 41.17 13.83
CA CYS A 599 -1.79 40.92 12.43
C CYS A 599 -2.09 42.10 11.48
N PRO A 600 -1.66 43.33 11.79
CA PRO A 600 -2.03 44.50 10.99
C PRO A 600 -1.52 44.44 9.54
N TRP A 601 -0.61 43.52 9.23
CA TRP A 601 0.01 43.36 7.93
C TRP A 601 -0.44 42.13 7.17
N THR A 602 -1.42 41.41 7.71
CA THR A 602 -1.96 40.20 7.11
C THR A 602 -3.47 40.25 7.09
N ILE A 603 -4.05 39.88 5.94
CA ILE A 603 -5.51 39.83 5.76
C ILE A 603 -5.87 38.40 5.35
N SER A 604 -7.06 37.94 5.77
CA SER A 604 -7.63 36.68 5.32
C SER A 604 -7.80 36.67 3.80
N SER A 605 -7.45 35.54 3.18
CA SER A 605 -7.69 35.29 1.76
C SER A 605 -9.18 35.10 1.43
N GLY A 606 -10.03 34.87 2.44
CA GLY A 606 -11.45 34.55 2.29
C GLY A 606 -11.73 33.09 1.92
N TYR A 607 -10.74 32.21 2.07
CA TYR A 607 -10.84 30.78 1.83
C TYR A 607 -10.47 30.00 3.10
N ASP A 608 -11.37 29.11 3.52
CA ASP A 608 -11.22 28.25 4.70
C ASP A 608 -10.83 26.84 4.22
N TYR A 609 -9.63 26.73 3.66
CA TYR A 609 -9.12 25.47 3.09
C TYR A 609 -8.33 24.69 4.13
N ASP A 610 -8.71 23.43 4.33
CA ASP A 610 -8.04 22.49 5.21
C ASP A 610 -7.19 21.50 4.40
N TYR A 611 -6.22 20.86 5.08
CA TYR A 611 -5.25 19.98 4.43
C TYR A 611 -5.08 18.66 5.16
N ALA A 612 -5.62 17.61 4.55
CA ALA A 612 -5.42 16.24 4.98
C ALA A 612 -4.18 15.64 4.29
N ILE A 613 -3.23 15.17 5.09
CA ILE A 613 -1.94 14.64 4.65
C ILE A 613 -1.89 13.13 4.92
N PHE A 614 -1.82 12.36 3.84
CA PHE A 614 -1.77 10.90 3.87
C PHE A 614 -0.41 10.38 3.41
N VAL A 615 -0.07 9.17 3.86
CA VAL A 615 1.13 8.43 3.43
C VAL A 615 0.77 7.02 2.94
N MET A 616 1.61 6.46 2.08
CA MET A 616 1.50 5.09 1.56
C MET A 616 2.84 4.37 1.60
#